data_AF-A0A838VLN3-F1
#
_entry.id   AF-A0A838VLN3-F1
#
_cell.length_a   1.000
_cell.length_b   1.000
_cell.length_c   1.000
_cell.angle_alpha   90.00
_cell.angle_beta   90.00
_cell.angle_gamma   90.00
#
_symmetry.space_group_name_H-M   'P 1'
#
loop_
_entity.id
_entity.type
_entity.pdbx_description
1 polymer ?
#
loop_
_entity_poly.entity_id
_entity_poly.type
_entity_poly.pdbx_seq_one_letter_code
_entity_poly.pdbx_strand_id
1 'polypeptide(L)'
;MPNRLITRRRTLQLGLATLAGMSAIGSHHLANSTPTSDFAVVGPTSLKERASVKGLIYGAAIRHDHLAVDAQLASCVIQECGILVPEWGLKWSTPDKPLRPSPDSFDFRAADQSLEFALANGLLFRGHTLVWHESLPDWFSKTVNHQNAREFLATHIQTVVGRYAGKIHSWDVVNEAIEPSDGRSDGLRSSPWLEFLGSDYIDLAFRMASQADPKALLVYNDYGLDYDTDEAEAKRTA
;
A
#
# COMPACT_ATOMS: atom_id res chain seq x y z
N MET A 1 -15.08 34.61 -9.44
CA MET A 1 -14.99 33.31 -10.16
C MET A 1 -13.55 32.84 -10.07
N PRO A 2 -13.24 31.77 -9.30
CA PRO A 2 -11.86 31.32 -9.20
C PRO A 2 -11.50 30.42 -10.38
N ASN A 3 -10.41 30.77 -11.06
CA ASN A 3 -9.78 30.00 -12.14
C ASN A 3 -9.47 28.58 -11.66
N ARG A 4 -10.26 27.59 -12.10
CA ARG A 4 -9.89 26.18 -12.02
C ARG A 4 -8.77 25.94 -13.02
N LEU A 5 -7.54 25.81 -12.52
CA LEU A 5 -6.39 25.34 -13.29
C LEU A 5 -6.75 23.98 -13.91
N ILE A 6 -6.74 23.92 -15.23
CA ILE A 6 -6.99 22.71 -16.01
C ILE A 6 -5.82 21.75 -15.74
N THR A 7 -6.08 20.66 -15.02
CA THR A 7 -5.11 19.59 -14.82
C THR A 7 -4.88 18.84 -16.13
N ARG A 8 -3.67 18.31 -16.35
CA ARG A 8 -3.24 17.59 -17.58
C ARG A 8 -4.21 16.46 -18.00
N ARG A 9 -5.03 15.94 -17.07
CA ARG A 9 -6.05 14.91 -17.34
C ARG A 9 -7.26 15.46 -18.13
N ARG A 10 -7.69 16.69 -17.87
CA ARG A 10 -8.82 17.32 -18.60
C ARG A 10 -8.47 17.73 -20.03
N THR A 11 -7.19 17.94 -20.32
CA THR A 11 -6.72 18.25 -21.68
C THR A 11 -6.91 17.07 -22.63
N LEU A 12 -6.96 15.82 -22.13
CA LEU A 12 -7.25 14.64 -22.95
C LEU A 12 -8.71 14.59 -23.41
N GLN A 13 -9.67 15.04 -22.59
CA GLN A 13 -11.09 15.03 -22.93
C GLN A 13 -11.45 16.10 -23.98
N LEU A 14 -10.77 17.25 -23.97
CA LEU A 14 -10.97 18.30 -24.99
C LEU A 14 -10.47 17.90 -26.39
N GLY A 15 -9.62 16.87 -26.50
CA GLY A 15 -9.17 16.31 -27.79
C GLY A 15 -10.18 15.39 -28.47
N LEU A 16 -11.24 14.95 -27.77
CA LEU A 16 -12.27 14.04 -28.31
C LEU A 16 -13.58 14.73 -28.70
N ALA A 17 -13.73 16.03 -28.44
CA ALA A 17 -14.98 16.77 -28.59
C ALA A 17 -15.14 17.53 -29.93
N THR A 18 -14.35 17.22 -30.98
CA THR A 18 -14.47 17.87 -32.30
C THR A 18 -15.09 17.00 -33.40
N LEU A 19 -15.83 15.94 -33.07
CA LEU A 19 -16.64 15.21 -34.06
C LEU A 19 -18.09 15.10 -33.60
N ALA A 20 -18.82 16.22 -33.71
CA ALA A 20 -20.28 16.21 -33.77
C ALA A 20 -20.70 16.03 -35.23
N GLY A 21 -21.43 14.96 -35.55
CA GLY A 21 -22.02 14.78 -36.88
C GLY A 21 -22.71 13.45 -37.11
N MET A 22 -24.03 13.45 -36.86
CA MET A 22 -25.07 12.63 -37.50
C MET A 22 -25.36 11.20 -37.01
N SER A 23 -26.65 11.04 -36.72
CA SER A 23 -27.42 9.86 -36.35
C SER A 23 -27.29 8.66 -37.29
N ALA A 24 -27.06 7.48 -36.73
CA ALA A 24 -27.66 6.21 -37.17
C ALA A 24 -27.52 5.17 -36.05
N ILE A 25 -28.62 4.54 -35.66
CA ILE A 25 -28.65 3.42 -34.72
C ILE A 25 -28.04 2.22 -35.45
N GLY A 26 -26.78 1.90 -35.14
CA GLY A 26 -26.09 0.70 -35.58
C GLY A 26 -25.51 0.01 -34.36
N SER A 27 -25.66 -1.31 -34.29
CA SER A 27 -25.08 -2.14 -33.24
C SER A 27 -23.57 -1.90 -33.15
N HIS A 28 -23.13 -1.09 -32.20
CA HIS A 28 -21.72 -0.92 -31.90
C HIS A 28 -21.24 -2.19 -31.20
N HIS A 29 -20.71 -3.14 -31.99
CA HIS A 29 -19.62 -3.95 -31.49
C HIS A 29 -18.51 -2.97 -31.09
N LEU A 30 -18.38 -2.70 -29.79
CA LEU A 30 -17.17 -2.14 -29.23
C LEU A 30 -16.07 -3.12 -29.56
N ALA A 31 -15.35 -2.86 -30.65
CA ALA A 31 -14.10 -3.53 -30.90
C ALA A 31 -13.21 -3.23 -29.69
N ASN A 32 -12.93 -4.26 -28.89
CA ASN A 32 -11.80 -4.24 -27.96
C ASN A 32 -10.54 -4.16 -28.82
N SER A 33 -10.25 -2.98 -29.38
CA SER A 33 -8.92 -2.65 -29.83
C SER A 33 -8.10 -2.47 -28.55
N THR A 34 -7.63 -3.58 -27.98
CA THR A 34 -6.49 -3.52 -27.07
C THR A 34 -5.41 -2.79 -27.87
N PRO A 35 -4.95 -1.60 -27.45
CA PRO A 35 -3.83 -0.97 -28.13
C PRO A 35 -2.71 -2.00 -28.10
N THR A 36 -2.31 -2.53 -29.25
CA THR A 36 -1.06 -3.29 -29.36
C THR A 36 0.03 -2.27 -29.14
N SER A 37 0.31 -2.00 -27.88
CA SER A 37 1.41 -1.16 -27.50
C SER A 37 2.68 -1.91 -27.90
N ASP A 38 3.28 -1.48 -29.01
CA ASP A 38 4.45 -2.08 -29.63
C ASP A 38 5.69 -1.71 -28.79
N PHE A 39 5.70 -2.17 -27.53
CA PHE A 39 6.82 -2.00 -26.62
C PHE A 39 7.82 -3.11 -26.89
N ALA A 40 8.83 -2.82 -27.71
CA ALA A 40 10.00 -3.68 -27.83
C ALA A 40 10.78 -3.67 -26.51
N VAL A 41 10.96 -4.83 -25.88
CA VAL A 41 11.92 -4.99 -24.78
C VAL A 41 13.32 -4.97 -25.40
N VAL A 42 13.97 -3.80 -25.38
CA VAL A 42 15.30 -3.62 -25.96
C VAL A 42 16.38 -4.02 -24.95
N GLY A 43 17.10 -5.11 -25.22
CA GLY A 43 18.31 -5.53 -24.50
C GLY A 43 18.07 -6.19 -23.12
N PRO A 44 19.13 -6.69 -22.48
CA PRO A 44 19.06 -7.48 -21.23
C PRO A 44 18.89 -6.63 -19.95
N THR A 45 18.59 -5.33 -20.08
CA THR A 45 18.44 -4.42 -18.94
C THR A 45 17.20 -4.76 -18.13
N SER A 46 17.40 -4.94 -16.82
CA SER A 46 16.36 -5.28 -15.86
C SER A 46 15.33 -4.15 -15.66
N LEU A 47 14.16 -4.48 -15.13
CA LEU A 47 13.09 -3.53 -14.83
C LEU A 47 13.53 -2.49 -13.79
N LYS A 48 14.27 -2.88 -12.75
CA LYS A 48 14.84 -1.95 -11.76
C LYS A 48 15.82 -0.94 -12.38
N GLU A 49 16.65 -1.36 -13.33
CA GLU A 49 17.57 -0.45 -14.04
C GLU A 49 16.80 0.51 -14.95
N ARG A 50 15.76 0.05 -15.65
CA ARG A 50 14.92 0.93 -16.47
C ARG A 50 14.14 1.94 -15.63
N ALA A 51 13.67 1.53 -14.46
CA ALA A 51 12.98 2.39 -13.52
C ALA A 51 13.93 3.44 -12.92
N SER A 52 15.15 3.04 -12.53
CA SER A 52 16.10 3.94 -11.89
C SER A 52 16.56 5.08 -12.80
N VAL A 53 16.70 4.85 -14.11
CA VAL A 53 16.97 5.91 -15.12
C VAL A 53 15.88 6.98 -15.14
N LYS A 54 14.66 6.64 -14.70
CA LYS A 54 13.52 7.56 -14.58
C LYS A 54 13.32 8.09 -13.16
N GLY A 55 14.23 7.79 -12.23
CA GLY A 55 14.08 8.12 -10.81
C GLY A 55 12.96 7.36 -10.10
N LEU A 56 12.57 6.20 -10.63
CA LEU A 56 11.54 5.32 -10.07
C LEU A 56 12.16 4.08 -9.46
N ILE A 57 11.43 3.46 -8.52
CA ILE A 57 11.77 2.16 -7.95
C ILE A 57 10.74 1.15 -8.45
N TYR A 58 11.22 0.11 -9.13
CA TYR A 58 10.39 -1.05 -9.50
C TYR A 58 10.52 -2.14 -8.43
N GLY A 59 9.42 -2.82 -8.12
CA GLY A 59 9.42 -3.84 -7.07
C GLY A 59 8.21 -4.78 -7.14
N ALA A 60 8.14 -5.68 -6.17
CA ALA A 60 7.07 -6.67 -6.07
C ALA A 60 6.65 -6.90 -4.62
N ALA A 61 5.39 -7.31 -4.44
CA ALA A 61 4.88 -7.84 -3.18
C ALA A 61 4.86 -9.36 -3.24
N ILE A 62 5.58 -10.03 -2.34
CA ILE A 62 5.75 -11.49 -2.38
C ILE A 62 5.81 -12.04 -0.95
N ARG A 63 5.31 -13.26 -0.77
CA ARG A 63 5.46 -14.01 0.49
C ARG A 63 6.84 -14.69 0.57
N HIS A 64 7.43 -14.69 1.76
CA HIS A 64 8.70 -15.38 2.02
C HIS A 64 8.68 -16.86 1.66
N ASP A 65 7.56 -17.56 1.83
CA ASP A 65 7.48 -19.00 1.54
C ASP A 65 7.50 -19.30 0.05
N HIS A 66 6.94 -18.44 -0.80
CA HIS A 66 7.10 -18.55 -2.24
C HIS A 66 8.55 -18.35 -2.66
N LEU A 67 9.25 -17.37 -2.08
CA LEU A 67 10.67 -17.14 -2.34
C LEU A 67 11.56 -18.31 -1.87
N ALA A 68 11.16 -19.02 -0.81
CA ALA A 68 11.92 -20.13 -0.25
C ALA A 68 11.83 -21.42 -1.08
N VAL A 69 10.70 -21.64 -1.78
CA VAL A 69 10.45 -22.90 -2.52
C VAL A 69 10.58 -22.76 -4.03
N ASP A 70 10.46 -21.55 -4.57
CA ASP A 70 10.56 -21.27 -6.01
C ASP A 70 11.83 -20.48 -6.33
N ALA A 71 12.89 -21.20 -6.70
CA ALA A 71 14.17 -20.60 -7.07
C ALA A 71 14.09 -19.74 -8.34
N GLN A 72 13.15 -20.03 -9.26
CA GLN A 72 12.98 -19.22 -10.47
C GLN A 72 12.33 -17.89 -10.14
N LEU A 73 11.29 -17.90 -9.31
CA LEU A 73 10.68 -16.69 -8.78
C LEU A 73 11.71 -15.87 -8.00
N ALA A 74 12.46 -16.48 -7.09
CA ALA A 74 13.50 -15.79 -6.32
C ALA A 74 14.54 -15.13 -7.24
N SER A 75 15.03 -15.85 -8.25
CA SER A 75 15.98 -15.31 -9.24
C SER A 75 15.38 -14.13 -10.02
N CYS A 76 14.12 -14.24 -10.46
CA CYS A 76 13.41 -13.17 -11.15
C CYS A 76 13.30 -11.91 -10.29
N VAL A 77 12.99 -12.05 -8.99
CA VAL A 77 12.90 -10.93 -8.06
C VAL A 77 14.25 -10.25 -7.87
N ILE A 78 15.31 -11.04 -7.68
CA ILE A 78 16.68 -10.51 -7.53
C ILE A 78 17.11 -9.74 -8.78
N GLN A 79 16.80 -10.28 -9.96
CA GLN A 79 17.16 -9.67 -11.23
C GLN A 79 16.36 -8.39 -11.48
N GLU A 80 15.05 -8.43 -11.30
CA GLU A 80 14.13 -7.40 -11.82
C GLU A 80 13.73 -6.34 -10.81
N CYS A 81 13.75 -6.64 -9.50
CA CYS A 81 13.22 -5.73 -8.47
C CYS A 81 14.32 -4.91 -7.78
N GLY A 82 13.99 -3.68 -7.40
CA GLY A 82 14.78 -2.82 -6.52
C GLY A 82 14.19 -2.64 -5.11
N ILE A 83 12.93 -3.04 -4.91
CA ILE A 83 12.26 -3.03 -3.59
C ILE A 83 11.35 -4.25 -3.43
N LEU A 84 11.30 -4.80 -2.22
CA LEU A 84 10.39 -5.88 -1.82
C LEU A 84 9.37 -5.38 -0.80
N VAL A 85 8.12 -5.82 -0.97
CA VAL A 85 7.05 -5.66 0.03
C VAL A 85 6.69 -7.06 0.54
N PRO A 86 6.72 -7.33 1.86
CA PRO A 86 6.24 -8.60 2.37
C PRO A 86 4.71 -8.61 2.28
N GLU A 87 4.15 -9.52 1.48
CA GLU A 87 2.69 -9.53 1.26
C GLU A 87 1.92 -9.65 2.59
N TRP A 88 2.38 -10.57 3.45
CA TRP A 88 1.68 -10.99 4.67
C TRP A 88 2.51 -10.75 5.94
N GLY A 89 3.84 -10.84 5.85
CA GLY A 89 4.72 -10.99 7.02
C GLY A 89 4.67 -9.87 8.05
N LEU A 90 4.18 -8.68 7.68
CA LEU A 90 4.07 -7.52 8.58
C LEU A 90 2.63 -7.12 8.90
N LYS A 91 1.63 -7.86 8.42
CA LYS A 91 0.24 -7.64 8.82
C LYS A 91 0.00 -8.23 10.20
N TRP A 92 -0.91 -7.65 11.00
CA TRP A 92 -1.15 -8.10 12.37
C TRP A 92 -1.53 -9.58 12.45
N SER A 93 -2.40 -10.05 11.54
CA SER A 93 -2.86 -11.43 11.49
C SER A 93 -2.98 -11.96 10.07
N THR A 94 -2.43 -13.14 9.82
CA THR A 94 -2.74 -13.94 8.62
C THR A 94 -3.13 -15.35 9.04
N PRO A 95 -3.80 -16.12 8.16
CA PRO A 95 -4.31 -17.45 8.53
C PRO A 95 -3.27 -18.43 9.09
N ASP A 96 -2.01 -18.30 8.67
CA ASP A 96 -0.93 -19.24 8.95
C ASP A 96 0.20 -18.67 9.83
N LYS A 97 0.47 -17.37 9.73
CA LYS A 97 1.68 -16.74 10.30
C LYS A 97 1.38 -15.33 10.82
N PRO A 98 0.50 -15.18 11.82
CA PRO A 98 0.15 -13.87 12.37
C PRO A 98 1.37 -13.22 13.04
N LEU A 99 1.63 -11.95 12.74
CA LEU A 99 2.66 -11.19 13.42
C LEU A 99 2.37 -11.05 14.92
N ARG A 100 1.08 -11.00 15.30
CA ARG A 100 0.63 -10.94 16.70
C ARG A 100 -0.26 -12.13 17.06
N PRO A 101 0.32 -13.31 17.37
CA PRO A 101 -0.46 -14.50 17.71
C PRO A 101 -1.25 -14.35 19.02
N SER A 102 -0.81 -13.49 19.95
CA SER A 102 -1.54 -13.16 21.19
C SER A 102 -1.38 -11.67 21.54
N PRO A 103 -2.13 -11.15 22.53
CA PRO A 103 -1.99 -9.75 22.97
C PRO A 103 -0.55 -9.37 23.34
N ASP A 104 0.18 -10.27 23.99
CA ASP A 104 1.48 -10.00 24.61
C ASP A 104 2.67 -10.60 23.85
N SER A 105 2.46 -11.18 22.66
CA SER A 105 3.53 -11.83 21.90
C SER A 105 3.56 -11.43 20.43
N PHE A 106 4.74 -11.54 19.83
CA PHE A 106 5.01 -11.28 18.43
C PHE A 106 5.72 -12.47 17.79
N ASP A 107 5.39 -12.75 16.54
CA ASP A 107 6.09 -13.74 15.70
C ASP A 107 6.65 -13.06 14.46
N PHE A 108 7.95 -12.76 14.49
CA PHE A 108 8.64 -12.05 13.43
C PHE A 108 9.22 -12.97 12.33
N ARG A 109 9.07 -14.29 12.42
CA ARG A 109 9.78 -15.23 11.54
C ARG A 109 9.55 -14.94 10.05
N ALA A 110 8.29 -14.72 9.67
CA ALA A 110 7.92 -14.44 8.27
C ALA A 110 8.47 -13.08 7.77
N ALA A 111 8.41 -12.04 8.60
CA ALA A 111 8.94 -10.72 8.28
C ALA A 111 10.46 -10.71 8.21
N ASP A 112 11.12 -11.35 9.18
CA ASP A 112 12.58 -11.46 9.24
C ASP A 112 13.12 -12.18 8.01
N GLN A 113 12.52 -13.31 7.61
CA GLN A 113 12.91 -14.03 6.39
C GLN A 113 12.77 -13.16 5.13
N SER A 114 11.70 -12.36 5.04
CA SER A 114 11.49 -11.45 3.91
C SER A 114 12.54 -10.34 3.88
N LEU A 115 12.84 -9.74 5.04
CA LEU A 115 13.84 -8.68 5.15
C LEU A 115 15.26 -9.21 4.92
N GLU A 116 15.60 -10.39 5.46
CA GLU A 116 16.89 -11.05 5.25
C GLU A 116 17.11 -11.33 3.77
N PHE A 117 16.11 -11.86 3.06
CA PHE A 117 16.16 -12.04 1.61
C PHE A 117 16.41 -10.71 0.90
N ALA A 118 15.71 -9.64 1.28
CA ALA A 118 15.87 -8.33 0.66
C ALA A 118 17.30 -7.78 0.86
N LEU A 119 17.78 -7.77 2.10
CA LEU A 119 19.10 -7.25 2.46
C LEU A 119 20.23 -8.05 1.80
N ALA A 120 20.13 -9.40 1.80
CA ALA A 120 21.13 -10.27 1.18
C ALA A 120 21.28 -10.04 -0.33
N ASN A 121 20.22 -9.53 -0.98
CA ASN A 121 20.18 -9.32 -2.42
C ASN A 121 20.18 -7.83 -2.82
N GLY A 122 20.48 -6.92 -1.87
CA GLY A 122 20.57 -5.48 -2.13
C GLY A 122 19.24 -4.83 -2.53
N LEU A 123 18.11 -5.43 -2.13
CA LEU A 123 16.77 -4.87 -2.33
C LEU A 123 16.44 -3.91 -1.19
N LEU A 124 15.81 -2.78 -1.53
CA LEU A 124 15.10 -1.97 -0.54
C LEU A 124 13.93 -2.78 0.02
N PHE A 125 13.41 -2.35 1.18
CA PHE A 125 12.27 -3.02 1.81
C PHE A 125 11.23 -2.01 2.26
N ARG A 126 9.97 -2.22 1.86
CA ARG A 126 8.83 -1.43 2.33
C ARG A 126 8.01 -2.26 3.30
N GLY A 127 7.90 -1.77 4.53
CA GLY A 127 7.08 -2.41 5.55
C GLY A 127 5.59 -2.13 5.31
N HIS A 128 4.80 -3.19 5.21
CA HIS A 128 3.36 -3.12 4.92
C HIS A 128 2.61 -4.11 5.82
N THR A 129 1.82 -3.67 6.81
CA THR A 129 1.49 -2.29 7.24
C THR A 129 1.30 -2.26 8.75
N LEU A 130 1.49 -1.11 9.39
CA LEU A 130 1.43 -1.00 10.86
C LEU A 130 -0.01 -0.91 11.40
N VAL A 131 -0.90 -0.21 10.69
CA VAL A 131 -2.29 0.03 11.10
C VAL A 131 -3.23 -0.22 9.93
N TRP A 132 -4.16 -1.16 10.10
CA TRP A 132 -5.16 -1.51 9.10
C TRP A 132 -6.43 -2.08 9.77
N HIS A 133 -7.53 -2.13 9.03
CA HIS A 133 -8.85 -2.52 9.55
C HIS A 133 -9.18 -4.01 9.37
N GLU A 134 -8.66 -4.65 8.31
CA GLU A 134 -9.09 -6.01 7.90
C GLU A 134 -8.31 -7.15 8.57
N SER A 135 -7.01 -6.95 8.82
CA SER A 135 -6.09 -8.02 9.26
C SER A 135 -5.88 -8.06 10.80
N LEU A 136 -6.92 -7.77 11.57
CA LEU A 136 -6.85 -7.81 13.02
C LEU A 136 -7.00 -9.26 13.55
N PRO A 137 -6.20 -9.72 14.53
CA PRO A 137 -6.33 -11.06 15.09
C PRO A 137 -7.65 -11.26 15.85
N ASP A 138 -8.15 -12.49 15.94
CA ASP A 138 -9.40 -12.81 16.66
C ASP A 138 -9.43 -12.37 18.13
N TRP A 139 -8.25 -12.30 18.77
CA TRP A 139 -8.16 -11.81 20.16
C TRP A 139 -8.40 -10.30 20.25
N PHE A 140 -8.21 -9.54 19.17
CA PHE A 140 -8.29 -8.08 19.16
C PHE A 140 -9.65 -7.59 19.66
N SER A 141 -10.74 -8.08 19.08
CA SER A 141 -12.10 -7.66 19.43
C SER A 141 -12.52 -8.02 20.86
N LYS A 142 -11.81 -8.97 21.49
CA LYS A 142 -12.08 -9.43 22.87
C LYS A 142 -11.24 -8.70 23.90
N THR A 143 -10.16 -8.04 23.49
CA THR A 143 -9.14 -7.49 24.39
C THR A 143 -8.98 -5.99 24.24
N VAL A 144 -9.03 -5.47 23.01
CA VAL A 144 -8.79 -4.06 22.72
C VAL A 144 -10.09 -3.27 22.82
N ASN A 145 -10.05 -2.14 23.52
CA ASN A 145 -11.18 -1.26 23.79
C ASN A 145 -10.72 0.20 23.97
N HIS A 146 -11.65 1.12 24.22
CA HIS A 146 -11.35 2.55 24.43
C HIS A 146 -10.29 2.82 25.50
N GLN A 147 -10.18 1.99 26.55
CA GLN A 147 -9.26 2.23 27.65
C GLN A 147 -7.81 1.86 27.28
N ASN A 148 -7.61 0.84 26.45
CA ASN A 148 -6.27 0.28 26.19
C ASN A 148 -5.81 0.35 24.71
N ALA A 149 -6.67 0.77 23.76
CA ALA A 149 -6.32 0.81 22.34
C ALA A 149 -5.06 1.62 22.05
N ARG A 150 -4.85 2.72 22.79
CA ARG A 150 -3.67 3.57 22.62
C ARG A 150 -2.39 2.82 22.98
N GLU A 151 -2.42 2.05 24.05
CA GLU A 151 -1.28 1.26 24.54
C GLU A 151 -0.97 0.09 23.60
N PHE A 152 -2.00 -0.60 23.10
CA PHE A 152 -1.82 -1.65 22.10
C PHE A 152 -1.23 -1.13 20.80
N LEU A 153 -1.70 0.02 20.32
CA LEU A 153 -1.18 0.68 19.13
C LEU A 153 0.27 1.12 19.33
N ALA A 154 0.56 1.78 20.46
CA ALA A 154 1.92 2.22 20.81
C ALA A 154 2.89 1.04 20.89
N THR A 155 2.52 -0.01 21.64
CA THR A 155 3.31 -1.22 21.78
C THR A 155 3.55 -1.88 20.43
N HIS A 156 2.53 -1.92 19.56
CA HIS A 156 2.69 -2.48 18.22
C HIS A 156 3.72 -1.72 17.40
N ILE A 157 3.51 -0.41 17.23
CA ILE A 157 4.33 0.43 16.37
C ILE A 157 5.77 0.47 16.90
N GLN A 158 5.96 0.70 18.20
CA GLN A 158 7.29 0.77 18.79
C GLN A 158 8.05 -0.56 18.67
N THR A 159 7.38 -1.70 18.90
CA THR A 159 8.03 -3.01 18.79
C THR A 159 8.39 -3.33 17.34
N VAL A 160 7.45 -3.16 16.40
CA VAL A 160 7.66 -3.52 15.00
C VAL A 160 8.63 -2.56 14.31
N VAL A 161 8.39 -1.25 14.40
CA VAL A 161 9.27 -0.25 13.78
C VAL A 161 10.64 -0.27 14.44
N GLY A 162 10.70 -0.35 15.78
CA GLY A 162 11.96 -0.43 16.52
C GLY A 162 12.81 -1.64 16.14
N ARG A 163 12.20 -2.82 15.93
CA ARG A 163 12.92 -4.02 15.49
C ARG A 163 13.63 -3.82 14.14
N TYR A 164 13.00 -3.09 13.23
CA TYR A 164 13.48 -2.91 11.86
C TYR A 164 14.13 -1.55 11.59
N ALA A 165 14.34 -0.74 12.63
CA ALA A 165 14.85 0.62 12.51
C ALA A 165 16.16 0.68 11.70
N GLY A 166 16.21 1.59 10.73
CA GLY A 166 17.36 1.77 9.84
C GLY A 166 17.54 0.71 8.75
N LYS A 167 16.66 -0.29 8.66
CA LYS A 167 16.66 -1.32 7.59
C LYS A 167 15.48 -1.19 6.62
N ILE A 168 14.55 -0.29 6.91
CA ILE A 168 13.32 -0.09 6.14
C ILE A 168 13.45 1.17 5.31
N HIS A 169 13.16 1.08 4.02
CA HIS A 169 13.09 2.24 3.13
C HIS A 169 11.86 3.10 3.47
N SER A 170 10.70 2.46 3.59
CA SER A 170 9.43 3.12 3.86
C SER A 170 8.46 2.24 4.63
N TRP A 171 7.64 2.83 5.49
CA TRP A 171 6.54 2.18 6.18
C TRP A 171 5.20 2.68 5.65
N ASP A 172 4.30 1.74 5.35
CA ASP A 172 2.88 2.04 5.36
C ASP A 172 2.44 2.08 6.81
N VAL A 173 2.29 3.30 7.31
CA VAL A 173 1.95 3.52 8.73
C VAL A 173 0.46 3.27 8.93
N VAL A 174 -0.36 3.83 8.05
CA VAL A 174 -1.81 3.63 8.05
C VAL A 174 -2.23 3.23 6.65
N ASN A 175 -2.99 2.13 6.57
CA ASN A 175 -3.53 1.60 5.33
C ASN A 175 -5.06 1.80 5.30
N GLU A 176 -5.56 2.36 4.20
CA GLU A 176 -6.99 2.37 3.83
C GLU A 176 -7.92 2.93 4.91
N ALA A 177 -7.56 4.08 5.47
CA ALA A 177 -8.34 4.75 6.50
C ALA A 177 -9.47 5.64 5.95
N ILE A 178 -9.59 5.78 4.62
CA ILE A 178 -10.61 6.61 3.97
C ILE A 178 -11.62 5.70 3.27
N GLU A 179 -12.90 5.89 3.55
CA GLU A 179 -14.02 5.19 2.93
C GLU A 179 -15.28 6.08 2.97
N PRO A 180 -15.46 6.99 2.00
CA PRO A 180 -16.60 7.92 2.02
C PRO A 180 -17.95 7.21 1.98
N SER A 181 -18.02 5.99 1.44
CA SER A 181 -19.25 5.19 1.40
C SER A 181 -19.74 4.75 2.79
N ASP A 182 -18.90 4.83 3.83
CA ASP A 182 -19.33 4.60 5.22
C ASP A 182 -20.21 5.75 5.75
N GLY A 183 -20.37 6.84 4.99
CA GLY A 183 -21.31 7.92 5.29
C GLY A 183 -20.87 8.85 6.42
N ARG A 184 -19.62 8.77 6.88
CA ARG A 184 -19.07 9.70 7.86
C ARG A 184 -18.75 11.05 7.22
N SER A 185 -19.01 12.12 7.95
CA SER A 185 -18.76 13.49 7.48
C SER A 185 -17.29 13.83 7.27
N ASP A 186 -16.39 13.08 7.91
CA ASP A 186 -14.93 13.19 7.77
C ASP A 186 -14.34 12.24 6.71
N GLY A 187 -15.20 11.49 6.00
CA GLY A 187 -14.79 10.53 4.96
C GLY A 187 -13.95 9.35 5.46
N LEU A 188 -13.70 9.24 6.76
CA LEU A 188 -12.90 8.16 7.34
C LEU A 188 -13.67 6.84 7.34
N ARG A 189 -12.94 5.74 7.19
CA ARG A 189 -13.45 4.39 7.31
C ARG A 189 -13.83 4.08 8.75
N SER A 190 -15.04 3.57 8.94
CA SER A 190 -15.49 2.99 10.20
C SER A 190 -14.63 1.77 10.53
N SER A 191 -13.79 1.89 11.57
CA SER A 191 -12.85 0.85 11.99
C SER A 191 -12.71 0.84 13.51
N PRO A 192 -12.27 -0.27 14.12
CA PRO A 192 -12.04 -0.32 15.57
C PRO A 192 -11.02 0.73 16.05
N TRP A 193 -10.04 1.08 15.22
CA TRP A 193 -9.08 2.14 15.54
C TRP A 193 -9.74 3.50 15.62
N LEU A 194 -10.58 3.84 14.63
CA LEU A 194 -11.35 5.08 14.64
C LEU A 194 -12.36 5.12 15.79
N GLU A 195 -13.02 4.01 16.07
CA GLU A 195 -13.95 3.87 17.19
C GLU A 195 -13.26 4.14 18.53
N PHE A 196 -12.15 3.45 18.79
CA PHE A 196 -11.50 3.51 20.11
C PHE A 196 -10.66 4.76 20.34
N LEU A 197 -10.06 5.33 19.29
CA LEU A 197 -9.08 6.41 19.40
C LEU A 197 -9.51 7.73 18.76
N GLY A 198 -10.61 7.75 18.00
CA GLY A 198 -11.02 8.92 17.22
C GLY A 198 -10.08 9.20 16.04
N SER A 199 -10.41 10.20 15.22
CA SER A 199 -9.69 10.51 13.95
C SER A 199 -8.19 10.78 14.13
N ASP A 200 -7.78 11.24 15.31
CA ASP A 200 -6.38 11.52 15.64
C ASP A 200 -5.49 10.26 15.69
N TYR A 201 -6.05 9.05 15.61
CA TYR A 201 -5.27 7.81 15.58
C TYR A 201 -4.29 7.75 14.41
N ILE A 202 -4.63 8.39 13.28
CA ILE A 202 -3.77 8.45 12.09
C ILE A 202 -2.51 9.23 12.44
N ASP A 203 -2.65 10.49 12.85
CA ASP A 203 -1.53 11.36 13.25
C ASP A 203 -0.73 10.74 14.40
N LEU A 204 -1.41 10.12 15.38
CA LEU A 204 -0.77 9.39 16.47
C LEU A 204 0.15 8.28 15.97
N ALA A 205 -0.31 7.45 15.02
CA ALA A 205 0.48 6.36 14.45
C ALA A 205 1.73 6.88 13.72
N PHE A 206 1.60 7.95 12.93
CA PHE A 206 2.73 8.59 12.25
C PHE A 206 3.75 9.15 13.24
N ARG A 207 3.31 9.82 14.31
CA ARG A 207 4.22 10.31 15.37
C ARG A 207 4.97 9.17 16.06
N MET A 208 4.28 8.07 16.39
CA MET A 208 4.91 6.90 17.00
C MET A 208 5.92 6.24 16.06
N ALA A 209 5.59 6.09 14.78
CA ALA A 209 6.50 5.51 13.79
C ALA A 209 7.74 6.40 13.57
N SER A 210 7.56 7.72 13.48
CA SER A 210 8.65 8.70 13.33
C SER A 210 9.60 8.69 14.52
N GLN A 211 9.07 8.52 15.74
CA GLN A 211 9.89 8.41 16.94
C GLN A 211 10.68 7.10 16.99
N ALA A 212 10.08 6.00 16.52
CA ALA A 212 10.71 4.68 16.54
C ALA A 212 11.79 4.50 15.45
N ASP A 213 11.57 5.06 14.25
CA ASP A 213 12.58 5.14 13.19
C ASP A 213 12.49 6.47 12.42
N PRO A 214 13.30 7.48 12.79
CA PRO A 214 13.28 8.78 12.12
C PRO A 214 13.91 8.76 10.71
N LYS A 215 14.49 7.64 10.27
CA LYS A 215 15.14 7.53 8.95
C LYS A 215 14.21 6.93 7.89
N ALA A 216 13.21 6.16 8.29
CA ALA A 216 12.25 5.56 7.37
C ALA A 216 11.31 6.61 6.78
N LEU A 217 10.97 6.49 5.49
CA LEU A 217 9.88 7.26 4.90
C LEU A 217 8.54 6.77 5.44
N LEU A 218 7.69 7.66 5.92
CA LEU A 218 6.37 7.30 6.46
C LEU A 218 5.30 7.60 5.43
N VAL A 219 4.50 6.60 5.09
CA VAL A 219 3.56 6.63 3.98
C VAL A 219 2.15 6.30 4.47
N TYR A 220 1.18 7.07 3.97
CA TYR A 220 -0.23 6.68 3.97
C TYR A 220 -0.49 5.88 2.69
N ASN A 221 -1.05 4.68 2.80
CA ASN A 221 -1.34 3.82 1.64
C ASN A 221 -2.85 3.63 1.48
N ASP A 222 -3.33 3.73 0.25
CA ASP A 222 -4.74 3.51 -0.05
C ASP A 222 -4.97 3.10 -1.51
N TYR A 223 -6.11 2.47 -1.77
CA TYR A 223 -6.57 2.11 -3.11
C TYR A 223 -7.66 3.07 -3.61
N GLY A 224 -7.92 3.03 -4.91
CA GLY A 224 -9.05 3.73 -5.51
C GLY A 224 -8.86 5.25 -5.61
N LEU A 225 -7.60 5.71 -5.59
CA LEU A 225 -7.26 7.14 -5.75
C LEU A 225 -6.96 7.51 -7.21
N ASP A 226 -6.75 6.52 -8.06
CA ASP A 226 -6.18 6.63 -9.39
C ASP A 226 -7.21 6.62 -10.52
N TYR A 227 -8.44 6.19 -10.24
CA TYR A 227 -9.54 6.16 -11.21
C TYR A 227 -10.18 7.54 -11.43
N ASP A 228 -10.77 7.72 -12.62
CA ASP A 228 -11.58 8.88 -12.98
C ASP A 228 -13.07 8.56 -12.75
N THR A 229 -13.42 8.26 -11.50
CA THR A 229 -14.80 8.04 -11.06
C THR A 229 -15.14 8.96 -9.89
N ASP A 230 -16.43 9.16 -9.65
CA ASP A 230 -16.91 10.00 -8.55
C ASP A 230 -16.49 9.45 -7.19
N GLU A 231 -16.45 8.12 -7.04
CA GLU A 231 -15.98 7.46 -5.81
C GLU A 231 -14.50 7.74 -5.55
N ALA A 232 -13.66 7.66 -6.59
CA ALA A 232 -12.23 7.94 -6.49
C ALA A 232 -11.94 9.43 -6.22
N GLU A 233 -12.73 10.34 -6.80
CA GLU A 233 -12.64 11.77 -6.50
C GLU A 233 -13.08 12.04 -5.06
N ALA A 234 -14.21 11.49 -4.61
CA ALA A 234 -14.70 11.64 -3.24
C ALA A 234 -13.63 11.19 -2.23
N LYS A 235 -12.96 10.06 -2.50
CA LYS A 235 -11.88 9.54 -1.66
C LYS A 235 -10.64 10.44 -1.66
N ARG A 236 -10.28 11.03 -2.80
CA ARG A 236 -9.14 11.99 -2.89
C ARG A 236 -9.40 13.32 -2.17
N THR A 237 -10.66 13.71 -2.01
CA THR A 237 -11.05 15.00 -1.42
C THR A 237 -11.55 14.91 0.03
N ALA A 238 -11.65 13.70 0.57
CA ALA A 238 -12.00 13.44 1.97
C ALA A 238 -10.96 14.01 2.95
#